data_AF-A0A346XUL6-F1
#
_entry.id   AF-A0A346XUL6-F1
#
_cell.length_a   1.000
_cell.length_b   1.000
_cell.length_c   1.000
_cell.angle_alpha   90.00
_cell.angle_beta   90.00
_cell.angle_gamma   90.00
#
_symmetry.space_group_name_H-M   'P 1'
#
loop_
_entity.id
_entity.type
_entity.pdbx_description
1 polymer ?
#
loop_
_entity_poly.entity_id
_entity_poly.type
_entity_poly.pdbx_seq_one_letter_code
_entity_poly.pdbx_strand_id
1 'polypeptide(L)'
;MAARTRQAGGEVHTPPVLHLTSASLPEVRGDYGSGAVDLLGDDDVFIALVEYGPENLGTALFDTGPMPRRLSVADFQPNGLQRPIAGQSGTQIFCTEAGRALCLYVVLGGHWQARRLLNRVNDALSRIDVAPSR
;
A
#
# COMPACT_ATOMS: atom_id res chain seq x y z
N MET A 1 11.06 -43.31 -14.40
CA MET A 1 11.27 -41.85 -14.60
C MET A 1 10.13 -41.31 -15.44
N ALA A 2 9.19 -40.59 -14.84
CA ALA A 2 8.11 -39.92 -15.56
C ALA A 2 8.52 -38.45 -15.81
N ALA A 3 8.49 -38.04 -17.07
CA ALA A 3 8.78 -36.67 -17.47
C ALA A 3 7.75 -35.71 -16.84
N ARG A 4 8.24 -34.73 -16.09
CA ARG A 4 7.42 -33.60 -15.63
C ARG A 4 7.06 -32.76 -16.87
N THR A 5 5.82 -32.88 -17.32
CA THR A 5 5.23 -31.94 -18.26
C THR A 5 5.34 -30.53 -17.67
N ARG A 6 6.10 -29.66 -18.33
CA ARG A 6 6.09 -28.23 -18.00
C ARG A 6 4.69 -27.72 -18.31
N GLN A 7 3.92 -27.37 -17.29
CA GLN A 7 2.74 -26.54 -17.50
C GLN A 7 3.21 -25.24 -18.15
N ALA A 8 2.57 -24.89 -19.27
CA ALA A 8 2.69 -23.58 -19.87
C ALA A 8 2.43 -22.53 -18.78
N GLY A 9 3.30 -21.54 -18.67
CA GLY A 9 3.18 -20.47 -17.69
C GLY A 9 1.79 -19.85 -17.81
N GLY A 10 1.00 -19.95 -16.75
CA GLY A 10 -0.26 -19.23 -16.66
C GLY A 10 -0.01 -17.74 -16.87
N GLU A 11 -1.00 -17.07 -17.44
CA GLU A 11 -0.99 -15.61 -17.56
C GLU A 11 -0.70 -15.02 -16.18
N VAL A 12 0.46 -14.38 -16.03
CA VAL A 12 0.83 -13.71 -14.78
C VAL A 12 -0.05 -12.48 -14.72
N HIS A 13 -1.20 -12.60 -14.07
CA HIS A 13 -2.07 -11.48 -13.80
C HIS A 13 -1.41 -10.66 -12.69
N THR A 14 -0.69 -9.60 -13.05
CA THR A 14 -0.17 -8.65 -12.07
C THR A 14 -1.35 -7.81 -11.57
N PRO A 15 -1.75 -7.92 -10.29
CA PRO A 15 -2.81 -7.11 -9.77
C PRO A 15 -2.45 -5.62 -9.90
N PRO A 16 -3.42 -4.74 -10.18
CA PRO A 16 -3.17 -3.32 -10.27
C PRO A 16 -2.66 -2.75 -8.93
N VAL A 17 -1.72 -1.81 -9.05
CA VAL A 17 -1.14 -1.08 -7.93
C VAL A 17 -1.29 0.42 -8.19
N LEU A 18 -1.83 1.13 -7.21
CA LEU A 18 -1.83 2.60 -7.18
C LEU A 18 -0.65 3.07 -6.36
N HIS A 19 0.12 4.01 -6.91
CA HIS A 19 1.16 4.74 -6.19
C HIS A 19 0.83 6.24 -6.19
N LEU A 20 0.82 6.85 -5.02
CA LEU A 20 0.59 8.28 -4.81
C LEU A 20 1.68 8.81 -3.88
N THR A 21 2.31 9.92 -4.25
CA THR A 21 3.39 10.51 -3.45
C THR A 21 3.49 12.01 -3.68
N SER A 22 4.01 12.75 -2.69
CA SER A 22 4.37 14.16 -2.85
C SER A 22 5.80 14.36 -3.38
N ALA A 23 6.61 13.30 -3.40
CA ALA A 23 7.96 13.30 -3.96
C ALA A 23 7.95 12.85 -5.44
N SER A 24 9.10 12.99 -6.12
CA SER A 24 9.25 12.42 -7.47
C SER A 24 9.17 10.90 -7.41
N LEU A 25 8.28 10.32 -8.20
CA LEU A 25 8.11 8.87 -8.27
C LEU A 25 9.14 8.27 -9.26
N PRO A 26 10.06 7.41 -8.81
CA PRO A 26 11.07 6.82 -9.68
C PRO A 26 10.43 5.83 -10.66
N GLU A 27 11.01 5.70 -11.86
CA GLU A 27 10.56 4.79 -12.91
C GLU A 27 10.53 3.34 -12.41
N VAL A 28 11.61 2.90 -11.77
CA VAL A 28 11.74 1.58 -11.16
C VAL A 28 11.44 1.66 -9.67
N ARG A 29 10.42 0.91 -9.24
CA ARG A 29 10.00 0.79 -7.83
C ARG A 29 9.21 -0.50 -7.62
N GLY A 30 9.24 -1.04 -6.40
CA GLY A 30 8.36 -2.15 -6.02
C GLY A 30 6.94 -1.67 -5.69
N ASP A 31 6.01 -2.62 -5.59
CA ASP A 31 4.57 -2.37 -5.33
C ASP A 31 4.29 -1.70 -3.97
N TYR A 32 5.20 -1.90 -3.00
CA TYR A 32 5.17 -1.25 -1.69
C TYR A 32 6.10 -0.03 -1.63
N GLY A 33 6.56 0.46 -2.78
CA GLY A 33 7.36 1.67 -2.89
C GLY A 33 8.86 1.50 -2.61
N SER A 34 9.42 0.29 -2.63
CA SER A 34 10.88 0.14 -2.57
C SER A 34 11.55 0.96 -3.70
N GLY A 35 12.58 1.73 -3.37
CA GLY A 35 13.18 2.72 -4.28
C GLY A 35 12.48 4.09 -4.28
N ALA A 36 11.19 4.16 -3.99
CA ALA A 36 10.45 5.43 -3.85
C ALA A 36 10.46 5.96 -2.42
N VAL A 37 10.25 5.09 -1.42
CA VAL A 37 10.24 5.49 0.01
C VAL A 37 11.62 5.95 0.49
N ASP A 38 12.69 5.46 -0.15
CA ASP A 38 14.08 5.88 0.09
C ASP A 38 14.35 7.33 -0.33
N LEU A 39 13.47 7.93 -1.15
CA LEU A 39 13.59 9.29 -1.68
C LEU A 39 12.72 10.32 -0.94
N LEU A 40 11.93 9.89 0.05
CA LEU A 40 11.07 10.81 0.80
C LEU A 40 11.89 11.73 1.69
N GLY A 41 11.66 13.04 1.57
CA GLY A 41 12.09 13.98 2.60
C GLY A 41 11.14 13.97 3.80
N ASP A 42 11.51 14.66 4.87
CA ASP A 42 10.70 14.74 6.11
C ASP A 42 9.28 15.30 5.90
N ASP A 43 9.06 16.00 4.78
CA ASP A 43 7.80 16.63 4.41
C ASP A 43 6.94 15.79 3.45
N ASP A 44 7.44 14.62 3.05
CA ASP A 44 6.83 13.80 2.03
C ASP A 44 6.02 12.65 2.58
N VAL A 45 5.07 12.20 1.74
CA VAL A 45 4.22 11.04 2.00
C VAL A 45 4.22 10.12 0.79
N PHE A 46 4.10 8.83 1.04
CA PHE A 46 3.87 7.82 0.02
C PHE A 46 2.68 6.96 0.42
N ILE A 47 1.81 6.67 -0.54
CA ILE A 47 0.65 5.80 -0.41
C ILE A 47 0.71 4.77 -1.54
N ALA A 48 0.63 3.50 -1.17
CA ALA A 48 0.38 2.40 -2.09
C ALA A 48 -0.96 1.73 -1.77
N LEU A 49 -1.71 1.40 -2.82
CA LEU A 49 -2.86 0.50 -2.72
C LEU A 49 -2.57 -0.69 -3.63
N VAL A 50 -2.34 -1.84 -3.00
CA VAL A 50 -1.93 -3.07 -3.67
C VAL A 50 -3.12 -4.03 -3.65
N GLU A 51 -3.61 -4.44 -4.83
CA GLU A 51 -4.64 -5.46 -4.91
C GLU A 51 -4.07 -6.86 -4.71
N TYR A 52 -4.82 -7.66 -3.97
CA TYR A 52 -4.67 -9.10 -3.85
C TYR A 52 -5.76 -9.77 -4.68
N GLY A 53 -5.44 -10.92 -5.27
CA GLY A 53 -6.38 -11.64 -6.13
C GLY A 53 -7.68 -12.03 -5.40
N PRO A 54 -8.76 -12.28 -6.15
CA PRO A 54 -10.09 -12.56 -5.60
C PRO A 54 -10.12 -13.77 -4.65
N GLU A 55 -9.15 -14.68 -4.75
CA GLU A 55 -8.95 -15.80 -3.82
C GLU A 55 -8.68 -15.38 -2.37
N ASN A 56 -8.31 -14.12 -2.13
CA ASN A 56 -8.05 -13.57 -0.79
C ASN A 56 -9.31 -12.98 -0.13
N LEU A 57 -10.40 -12.80 -0.87
CA LEU A 57 -11.66 -12.27 -0.34
C LEU A 57 -12.24 -13.19 0.74
N GLY A 58 -12.69 -12.61 1.85
CA GLY A 58 -13.29 -13.34 2.97
C GLY A 58 -12.30 -14.15 3.82
N THR A 59 -10.99 -14.09 3.51
CA THR A 59 -9.97 -14.63 4.42
C THR A 59 -9.85 -13.72 5.65
N ALA A 60 -9.41 -14.27 6.78
CA ALA A 60 -9.30 -13.52 8.04
C ALA A 60 -8.42 -12.26 7.92
N LEU A 61 -7.47 -12.23 6.99
CA LEU A 61 -6.62 -11.06 6.76
C LEU A 61 -7.36 -9.90 6.10
N PHE A 62 -8.35 -10.20 5.24
CA PHE A 62 -9.12 -9.20 4.48
C PHE A 62 -10.55 -9.00 5.01
N ASP A 63 -10.90 -9.66 6.11
CA ASP A 63 -12.18 -9.51 6.85
C ASP A 63 -12.08 -8.43 7.96
N THR A 64 -11.32 -7.38 7.68
CA THR A 64 -11.01 -6.27 8.60
C THR A 64 -11.88 -5.04 8.37
N GLY A 65 -12.70 -5.04 7.31
CA GLY A 65 -13.59 -3.96 6.94
C GLY A 65 -13.18 -3.19 5.67
N PRO A 66 -13.87 -2.09 5.36
CA PRO A 66 -13.63 -1.27 4.17
C PRO A 66 -12.31 -0.50 4.24
N MET A 67 -11.87 0.06 3.10
CA MET A 67 -10.66 0.87 3.07
C MET A 67 -10.83 2.11 3.96
N PRO A 68 -9.90 2.37 4.91
CA PRO A 68 -10.04 3.51 5.80
C PRO A 68 -9.91 4.83 5.02
N ARG A 69 -10.84 5.75 5.29
CA ARG A 69 -10.88 7.09 4.68
C ARG A 69 -10.13 8.14 5.50
N ARG A 70 -9.77 7.80 6.73
CA ARG A 70 -8.96 8.59 7.65
C ARG A 70 -8.07 7.69 8.48
N LEU A 71 -6.85 8.17 8.71
CA LEU A 71 -5.87 7.61 9.62
C LEU A 71 -5.53 8.65 10.71
N SER A 72 -5.00 8.14 11.81
CA SER A 72 -4.55 8.87 12.98
C SER A 72 -3.04 8.69 13.17
N VAL A 73 -2.42 9.52 14.02
CA VAL A 73 -0.98 9.38 14.31
C VAL A 73 -0.67 8.04 14.98
N ALA A 74 -1.62 7.50 15.76
CA ALA A 74 -1.43 6.25 16.48
C ALA A 74 -1.27 5.04 15.53
N ASP A 75 -1.78 5.15 14.30
CA ASP A 75 -1.69 4.08 13.29
C ASP A 75 -0.27 3.94 12.72
N PHE A 76 0.61 4.92 12.94
CA PHE A 76 1.95 4.95 12.37
C PHE A 76 3.01 4.58 13.39
N GLN A 77 3.84 3.61 13.03
CA GLN A 77 4.95 3.15 13.87
C GLN A 77 6.25 3.13 13.07
N PRO A 78 7.41 3.49 13.67
CA PRO A 78 8.70 3.37 12.99
C PRO A 78 9.05 1.94 12.53
N ASN A 79 8.54 0.94 13.24
CA ASN A 79 8.67 -0.48 12.91
C ASN A 79 7.51 -1.03 12.04
N GLY A 80 6.59 -0.17 11.58
CA GLY A 80 5.51 -0.55 10.65
C GLY A 80 5.98 -0.71 9.20
N LEU A 81 7.23 -0.38 8.90
CA LEU A 81 7.85 -0.57 7.58
C LEU A 81 8.50 -1.95 7.52
N GLN A 82 8.38 -2.64 6.37
CA GLN A 82 9.08 -3.91 6.13
C GLN A 82 10.61 -3.74 6.30
N ARG A 83 11.14 -2.59 5.89
CA ARG A 83 12.50 -2.14 6.16
C ARG A 83 12.44 -0.78 6.87
N PRO A 84 12.85 -0.70 8.15
CA PRO A 84 12.89 0.58 8.85
C PRO A 84 13.85 1.56 8.17
N ILE A 85 13.39 2.81 7.98
CA ILE A 85 14.21 3.94 7.55
C ILE A 85 14.18 4.95 8.69
N ALA A 86 15.36 5.38 9.15
CA ALA A 86 15.47 6.29 10.29
C ALA A 86 14.69 7.59 10.03
N GLY A 87 13.87 7.99 11.00
CA GLY A 87 13.01 9.18 10.89
C GLY A 87 11.66 8.93 10.22
N GLN A 88 11.50 7.86 9.44
CA GLN A 88 10.23 7.49 8.81
C GLN A 88 9.34 6.66 9.73
N SER A 89 8.06 6.58 9.38
CA SER A 89 7.11 5.64 9.97
C SER A 89 6.07 5.23 8.94
N GLY A 90 5.44 4.07 9.14
CA GLY A 90 4.40 3.62 8.22
C GLY A 90 3.33 2.79 8.90
N THR A 91 2.34 2.44 8.10
CA THR A 91 1.23 1.57 8.48
C THR A 91 0.81 0.70 7.30
N GLN A 92 0.29 -0.49 7.61
CA GLN A 92 -0.22 -1.44 6.65
C GLN A 92 -1.61 -1.91 7.11
N ILE A 93 -2.61 -1.72 6.26
CA ILE A 93 -3.99 -2.05 6.56
C ILE A 93 -4.53 -2.89 5.41
N PHE A 94 -4.81 -4.16 5.70
CA PHE A 94 -5.57 -5.02 4.81
C PHE A 94 -7.04 -4.66 4.93
N CYS A 95 -7.76 -4.63 3.82
CA CYS A 95 -9.17 -4.24 3.75
C CYS A 95 -9.83 -4.83 2.50
N THR A 96 -11.17 -4.82 2.48
CA THR A 96 -11.95 -5.19 1.30
C THR A 96 -12.79 -4.00 0.84
N GLU A 97 -12.60 -3.55 -0.40
CA GLU A 97 -13.35 -2.43 -0.97
C GLU A 97 -13.86 -2.81 -2.37
N ALA A 98 -15.15 -2.56 -2.66
CA ALA A 98 -15.76 -2.84 -3.96
C ALA A 98 -15.52 -4.28 -4.50
N GLY A 99 -15.47 -5.27 -3.60
CA GLY A 99 -15.22 -6.67 -3.96
C GLY A 99 -13.75 -6.98 -4.29
N ARG A 100 -12.81 -6.16 -3.82
CA ARG A 100 -11.37 -6.31 -4.04
C ARG A 100 -10.65 -6.42 -2.70
N ALA A 101 -9.79 -7.41 -2.57
CA ALA A 101 -8.90 -7.56 -1.44
C ALA A 101 -7.72 -6.60 -1.63
N LEU A 102 -7.50 -5.66 -0.70
CA LEU A 102 -6.52 -4.60 -0.86
C LEU A 102 -5.63 -4.48 0.36
N CYS A 103 -4.38 -4.10 0.13
CA CYS A 103 -3.50 -3.59 1.16
C CYS A 103 -3.27 -2.09 0.94
N LEU A 104 -3.72 -1.28 1.89
CA LEU A 104 -3.32 0.11 2.00
C LEU A 104 -2.00 0.18 2.77
N TYR A 105 -0.98 0.73 2.13
CA TYR A 105 0.31 0.98 2.73
C TYR A 105 0.65 2.47 2.67
N VAL A 106 0.97 3.07 3.81
CA VAL A 106 1.28 4.51 3.89
C VAL A 106 2.58 4.71 4.63
N VAL A 107 3.45 5.56 4.07
CA VAL A 107 4.73 5.95 4.65
C VAL A 107 4.78 7.47 4.81
N LEU A 108 5.21 7.91 5.99
CA LEU A 108 5.49 9.30 6.31
C LEU A 108 7.01 9.48 6.32
N GLY A 109 7.51 10.44 5.55
CA GLY A 109 8.94 10.74 5.45
C GLY A 109 9.54 11.25 6.77
N GLY A 110 8.78 12.04 7.53
CA GLY A 110 9.17 12.51 8.86
C GLY A 110 8.12 12.18 9.92
N HIS A 111 8.36 11.14 10.73
CA HIS A 111 7.46 10.75 11.82
C HIS A 111 7.22 11.89 12.82
N TRP A 112 8.24 12.71 13.08
CA TRP A 112 8.14 13.89 13.95
C TRP A 112 7.10 14.91 13.44
N GLN A 113 6.72 14.84 12.16
CA GLN A 113 5.73 15.69 11.50
C GLN A 113 4.39 14.99 11.25
N ALA A 114 4.17 13.79 11.81
CA ALA A 114 3.03 12.94 11.44
C ALA A 114 1.67 13.66 11.46
N ARG A 115 1.45 14.55 12.44
CA ARG A 115 0.22 15.37 12.52
C ARG A 115 -0.01 16.24 11.28
N ARG A 116 1.04 16.86 10.75
CA ARG A 116 0.96 17.73 9.56
C ARG A 116 0.81 16.90 8.29
N LEU A 117 1.59 15.83 8.16
CA LEU A 117 1.55 14.95 6.99
C LEU A 117 0.22 14.20 6.87
N LEU A 118 -0.41 13.84 7.99
CA LEU A 118 -1.70 13.18 8.00
C LEU A 118 -2.83 14.00 7.36
N ASN A 119 -2.74 15.33 7.36
CA ASN A 119 -3.72 16.14 6.63
C ASN A 119 -3.67 15.82 5.13
N ARG A 120 -2.47 15.73 4.54
CA ARG A 120 -2.28 15.37 3.13
C ARG A 120 -2.71 13.94 2.85
N VAL A 121 -2.35 13.00 3.74
CA VAL A 121 -2.75 11.59 3.62
C VAL A 121 -4.28 11.46 3.63
N ASN A 122 -4.94 12.05 4.64
CA ASN A 122 -6.39 11.94 4.78
C ASN A 122 -7.15 12.65 3.66
N ASP A 123 -6.64 13.79 3.18
CA ASP A 123 -7.22 14.46 2.01
C ASP A 123 -7.12 13.59 0.76
N ALA A 124 -6.00 12.90 0.54
CA ALA A 124 -5.86 11.94 -0.56
C ALA A 124 -6.78 10.73 -0.39
N LEU A 125 -6.78 10.06 0.78
CA LEU A 125 -7.60 8.88 1.06
C LEU A 125 -9.10 9.16 0.91
N SER A 126 -9.54 10.37 1.26
CA SER A 126 -10.94 10.78 1.10
C SER A 126 -11.40 10.91 -0.36
N ARG A 127 -10.47 10.90 -1.33
CA ARG A 127 -10.72 11.10 -2.77
C ARG A 127 -10.38 9.89 -3.63
N ILE A 128 -9.85 8.82 -3.04
CA ILE A 128 -9.55 7.60 -3.78
C ILE A 128 -10.83 6.77 -3.87
N ASP A 129 -11.34 6.58 -5.07
CA ASP A 129 -12.44 5.63 -5.31
C ASP A 129 -11.90 4.34 -5.93
N VAL A 130 -12.33 3.21 -5.38
CA VAL A 130 -12.02 1.89 -5.92
C VAL A 130 -13.22 1.42 -6.72
N ALA A 131 -13.06 1.33 -8.03
CA ALA A 131 -14.07 0.72 -8.88
C ALA A 131 -14.15 -0.79 -8.63
N PRO A 132 -15.32 -1.42 -8.83
CA PRO A 132 -15.46 -2.87 -8.74
C PRO A 132 -14.50 -3.61 -9.69
N SER A 133 -14.11 -4.83 -9.32
CA SER A 133 -13.42 -5.74 -10.23
C SER A 133 -14.32 -6.05 -11.45
N ARG A 134 -13.70 -6.15 -12.63
CA ARG A 134 -14.39 -6.48 -13.88
C ARG A 134 -14.60 -7.98 -14.04
#